data_AF-A0A1N6Y503-F1
#
_entry.id   AF-A0A1N6Y503-F1
#
_cell.length_a   1.000
_cell.length_b   1.000
_cell.length_c   1.000
_cell.angle_alpha   90.00
_cell.angle_beta   90.00
_cell.angle_gamma   90.00
#
_symmetry.space_group_name_H-M   'P 1'
#
loop_
_entity.id
_entity.type
_entity.pdbx_description
1 polymer ?
#
loop_
_entity_poly.entity_id
_entity_poly.type
_entity_poly.pdbx_seq_one_letter_code
_entity_poly.pdbx_strand_id
1 'polypeptide(L)'
;MTNENPGDRTVEELEEDVQTVEDPGALDDLLTDEEEGKDRKTAKEVIQARIDELEAETEGGEVEDTETEGEYEETAEDVADPDEGEETAESDTSDSADADEADEAEAEEEDDGLTHPTADKKHVRALEDGVYRDMWVYCETQGGELLDVSKEMLGKARELMDDYETEYGGDERVVAVLVGDDMHDLAEECIALGADVAVYHDDDRLERFRHKPYTEIVADMARTDADWKEYDKPRYFLFPATNNGRDLSAQVQGELDSGLASDCSGLTITNELISNPVKTGMPGEKVDFERILHMKRPDFSGFEYSTILCIDNPDREFHPQGCSVIPGSFDAMEADPGREGEIVSHDIDTPDDWYRVEVTEWDTLDAGVDLTGREVVIAIGRGIGDDPTEGIELALDLVDAFDDADLGLSRGVVTASYNVEGHVEQYVSEERQIGETGQIVQPPLYIAAGISGAIQHKVGMDESETIIAINTDTDADIKDFSDYFIEGDLFEVLPRLTEAVEAGELDAVVAEDDD
;
A
#
# COMPACT_ATOMS: atom_id res chain seq x y z
N MET A 1 -35.91 29.74 16.73
CA MET A 1 -35.24 31.07 16.73
C MET A 1 -34.89 31.48 18.15
N THR A 2 -33.99 30.74 18.80
CA THR A 2 -33.21 31.27 19.92
C THR A 2 -32.18 32.20 19.28
N ASN A 3 -32.47 33.49 19.34
CA ASN A 3 -31.65 34.59 18.81
C ASN A 3 -30.47 34.85 19.77
N GLU A 4 -29.68 33.82 20.05
CA GLU A 4 -28.59 33.83 21.02
C GLU A 4 -27.28 33.53 20.30
N ASN A 5 -26.26 34.33 20.61
CA ASN A 5 -24.98 34.29 19.92
C ASN A 5 -24.25 32.97 20.22
N PRO A 6 -23.76 32.23 19.22
CA PRO A 6 -23.06 30.95 19.41
C PRO A 6 -21.81 31.10 20.30
N GLY A 7 -21.20 32.29 20.31
CA GLY A 7 -20.09 32.66 21.16
C GLY A 7 -20.36 32.59 22.67
N ASP A 8 -21.61 32.64 23.11
CA ASP A 8 -21.95 32.61 24.55
C ASP A 8 -22.07 31.18 25.13
N ARG A 9 -21.98 30.15 24.27
CA ARG A 9 -22.12 28.73 24.64
C ARG A 9 -20.81 27.96 24.53
N THR A 10 -20.66 26.91 25.32
CA THR A 10 -19.61 25.89 25.13
C THR A 10 -19.90 25.06 23.89
N VAL A 11 -18.90 24.33 23.35
CA VAL A 11 -19.09 23.49 22.14
C VAL A 11 -20.13 22.39 22.39
N GLU A 12 -20.12 21.81 23.59
CA GLU A 12 -21.05 20.77 24.04
C GLU A 12 -22.51 21.28 24.11
N GLU A 13 -22.74 22.48 24.66
CA GLU A 13 -24.07 23.13 24.66
C GLU A 13 -24.52 23.46 23.23
N LEU A 14 -23.59 23.82 22.35
CA LEU A 14 -23.88 24.15 20.96
C LEU A 14 -24.27 22.92 20.15
N GLU A 15 -23.62 21.78 20.40
CA GLU A 15 -23.92 20.47 19.79
C GLU A 15 -25.33 19.99 20.14
N GLU A 16 -25.74 20.09 21.42
CA GLU A 16 -27.11 19.75 21.83
C GLU A 16 -28.14 20.69 21.18
N ASP A 17 -27.84 21.98 21.08
CA ASP A 17 -28.77 22.97 20.53
C ASP A 17 -28.96 22.81 19.02
N VAL A 18 -27.89 22.61 18.24
CA VAL A 18 -28.00 22.49 16.77
C VAL A 18 -28.75 21.24 16.34
N GLN A 19 -28.67 20.15 17.10
CA GLN A 19 -29.45 18.93 16.85
C GLN A 19 -30.97 19.16 16.91
N THR A 20 -31.43 20.19 17.65
CA THR A 20 -32.85 20.54 17.74
C THR A 20 -33.34 21.46 16.63
N VAL A 21 -32.46 21.92 15.75
CA VAL A 21 -32.79 22.78 14.62
C VAL A 21 -33.03 21.92 13.37
N GLU A 22 -34.18 22.12 12.75
CA GLU A 22 -34.63 21.39 11.54
C GLU A 22 -34.65 22.30 10.29
N ASP A 23 -34.30 23.58 10.43
CA ASP A 23 -34.31 24.57 9.36
C ASP A 23 -32.87 24.91 8.95
N PRO A 24 -32.38 24.45 7.78
CA PRO A 24 -31.01 24.68 7.33
C PRO A 24 -30.62 26.17 7.29
N GLY A 25 -31.54 27.05 6.88
CA GLY A 25 -31.27 28.49 6.83
C GLY A 25 -31.01 29.12 8.21
N ALA A 26 -31.53 28.52 9.28
CA ALA A 26 -31.24 28.98 10.65
C ALA A 26 -29.87 28.49 11.14
N LEU A 27 -29.36 27.38 10.60
CA LEU A 27 -28.02 26.87 10.88
C LEU A 27 -26.95 27.65 10.11
N ASP A 28 -27.22 28.05 8.86
CA ASP A 28 -26.36 28.95 8.07
C ASP A 28 -26.16 30.31 8.77
N ASP A 29 -27.24 30.89 9.30
CA ASP A 29 -27.19 32.14 10.09
C ASP A 29 -26.33 31.95 11.36
N LEU A 30 -26.45 30.79 12.03
CA LEU A 30 -25.65 30.43 13.21
C LEU A 30 -24.16 30.23 12.89
N LEU A 31 -23.86 29.60 11.75
CA LEU A 31 -22.49 29.40 11.27
C LEU A 31 -21.84 30.76 10.98
N THR A 32 -22.56 31.65 10.30
CA THR A 32 -22.13 33.02 10.03
C THR A 32 -21.88 33.81 11.31
N ASP A 33 -22.76 33.70 12.31
CA ASP A 33 -22.59 34.36 13.61
C ASP A 33 -21.38 33.83 14.41
N GLU A 34 -21.01 32.55 14.29
CA GLU A 34 -19.81 31.98 14.92
C GLU A 34 -18.53 32.44 14.20
N GLU A 35 -18.56 32.54 12.87
CA GLU A 35 -17.47 33.08 12.04
C GLU A 35 -17.20 34.56 12.31
N GLU A 36 -18.24 35.37 12.45
CA GLU A 36 -18.11 36.80 12.81
C GLU A 36 -17.80 37.01 14.30
N GLY A 37 -18.02 35.98 15.13
CA GLY A 37 -17.90 36.00 16.58
C GLY A 37 -16.55 35.51 17.12
N LYS A 38 -16.55 34.31 17.72
CA LYS A 38 -15.36 33.72 18.36
C LYS A 38 -14.50 32.88 17.40
N ASP A 39 -15.03 32.55 16.22
CA ASP A 39 -14.37 31.80 15.14
C ASP A 39 -13.70 30.50 15.63
N ARG A 40 -14.44 29.71 16.41
CA ARG A 40 -13.92 28.45 16.96
C ARG A 40 -14.09 27.31 15.96
N LYS A 41 -12.97 26.74 15.49
CA LYS A 41 -12.95 25.64 14.52
C LYS A 41 -13.94 24.51 14.85
N THR A 42 -13.89 23.98 16.09
CA THR A 42 -14.74 22.87 16.52
C THR A 42 -16.23 23.23 16.62
N ALA A 43 -16.57 24.49 16.91
CA ALA A 43 -17.98 24.92 16.93
C ALA A 43 -18.56 25.00 15.51
N LYS A 44 -17.74 25.43 14.53
CA LYS A 44 -18.13 25.49 13.12
C LYS A 44 -18.31 24.10 12.50
N GLU A 45 -17.43 23.16 12.85
CA GLU A 45 -17.53 21.76 12.42
C GLU A 45 -18.85 21.12 12.90
N VAL A 46 -19.26 21.40 14.15
CA VAL A 46 -20.52 20.90 14.72
C VAL A 46 -21.75 21.49 14.00
N ILE A 47 -21.74 22.80 13.69
CA ILE A 47 -22.85 23.44 12.95
C ILE A 47 -22.91 22.92 11.51
N GLN A 48 -21.76 22.80 10.83
CA GLN A 48 -21.67 22.34 9.44
C GLN A 48 -22.13 20.88 9.29
N ALA A 49 -21.72 19.99 10.20
CA ALA A 49 -22.12 18.59 10.16
C ALA A 49 -23.64 18.42 10.22
N ARG A 50 -24.35 19.29 10.97
CA ARG A 50 -25.81 19.27 11.05
C ARG A 50 -26.49 19.84 9.80
N ILE A 51 -25.87 20.81 9.12
CA ILE A 51 -26.35 21.30 7.82
C ILE A 51 -26.28 20.17 6.80
N ASP A 52 -25.13 19.51 6.69
CA ASP A 52 -24.90 18.42 5.74
C ASP A 52 -25.89 17.25 5.97
N GLU A 53 -26.22 16.94 7.23
CA GLU A 53 -27.20 15.92 7.60
C GLU A 53 -28.61 16.25 7.08
N LEU A 54 -29.07 17.50 7.25
CA LEU A 54 -30.40 17.94 6.80
C LEU A 54 -30.51 18.07 5.27
N GLU A 55 -29.40 18.39 4.60
CA GLU A 55 -29.33 18.43 3.13
C GLU A 55 -29.42 17.01 2.55
N ALA A 56 -28.71 16.04 3.14
CA ALA A 56 -28.78 14.64 2.74
C ALA A 56 -30.20 14.02 2.91
N GLU A 57 -30.93 14.40 3.97
CA GLU A 57 -32.33 13.98 4.17
C GLU A 57 -33.29 14.54 3.12
N THR A 58 -32.94 15.67 2.48
CA THR A 58 -33.77 16.33 1.47
C THR A 58 -33.55 15.76 0.06
N GLU A 59 -32.37 15.19 -0.22
CA GLU A 59 -32.00 14.64 -1.52
C GLU A 59 -32.41 13.17 -1.76
N GLY A 60 -32.88 12.46 -0.73
CA GLY A 60 -33.28 11.04 -0.79
C GLY A 60 -34.57 10.69 -1.55
N GLY A 61 -34.98 11.49 -2.53
CA GLY A 61 -36.30 11.40 -3.14
C GLY A 61 -36.37 11.57 -4.65
N GLU A 62 -35.58 10.84 -5.44
CA GLU A 62 -35.89 10.49 -6.85
C GLU A 62 -34.83 9.52 -7.43
N VAL A 63 -35.20 8.25 -7.66
CA VAL A 63 -34.44 7.32 -8.51
C VAL A 63 -35.41 6.68 -9.50
N GLU A 64 -35.19 6.92 -10.79
CA GLU A 64 -35.86 6.24 -11.91
C GLU A 64 -34.88 5.22 -12.51
N ASP A 65 -35.38 4.00 -12.70
CA ASP A 65 -34.71 2.75 -13.07
C ASP A 65 -33.74 2.85 -14.27
N THR A 66 -32.57 2.20 -14.16
CA THR A 66 -32.09 1.32 -15.24
C THR A 66 -31.33 0.12 -14.66
N GLU A 67 -31.81 -1.05 -15.06
CA GLU A 67 -31.40 -2.41 -14.70
C GLU A 67 -29.96 -2.73 -15.18
N THR A 68 -29.18 -3.48 -14.40
CA THR A 68 -28.58 -4.77 -14.82
C THR A 68 -28.13 -5.55 -13.58
N GLU A 69 -28.57 -6.81 -13.52
CA GLU A 69 -28.49 -7.76 -12.41
C GLU A 69 -27.09 -8.35 -12.15
N GLY A 70 -26.89 -8.86 -10.92
CA GLY A 70 -25.80 -9.76 -10.53
C GLY A 70 -25.76 -10.05 -9.03
N GLU A 71 -26.78 -10.71 -8.51
CA GLU A 71 -27.04 -11.04 -7.09
C GLU A 71 -26.03 -12.01 -6.44
N TYR A 72 -25.82 -11.85 -5.13
CA TYR A 72 -25.80 -12.97 -4.18
C TYR A 72 -26.67 -12.60 -2.96
N GLU A 73 -27.78 -13.32 -2.80
CA GLU A 73 -28.75 -13.24 -1.69
C GLU A 73 -28.21 -13.86 -0.39
N GLU A 74 -28.52 -13.22 0.75
CA GLU A 74 -28.60 -13.87 2.05
C GLU A 74 -30.08 -14.01 2.43
N THR A 75 -30.56 -15.25 2.53
CA THR A 75 -31.96 -15.56 2.87
C THR A 75 -32.17 -15.56 4.39
N ALA A 76 -33.11 -14.74 4.87
CA ALA A 76 -33.74 -14.87 6.18
C ALA A 76 -35.20 -15.32 5.99
N GLU A 77 -35.59 -16.46 6.55
CA GLU A 77 -36.99 -16.74 6.89
C GLU A 77 -37.13 -17.56 8.19
N ASP A 78 -38.00 -17.01 9.04
CA ASP A 78 -38.67 -17.47 10.26
C ASP A 78 -39.00 -18.96 10.38
N VAL A 79 -39.04 -19.52 11.61
CA VAL A 79 -40.22 -20.26 12.15
C VAL A 79 -40.27 -20.29 13.70
N ALA A 80 -41.24 -19.56 14.25
CA ALA A 80 -42.23 -19.84 15.32
C ALA A 80 -41.90 -20.51 16.70
N ASP A 81 -42.44 -19.83 17.72
CA ASP A 81 -42.79 -20.23 19.11
C ASP A 81 -43.88 -21.33 19.17
N PRO A 82 -43.96 -22.17 20.23
CA PRO A 82 -45.03 -21.95 21.23
C PRO A 82 -44.70 -22.33 22.71
N ASP A 83 -45.01 -21.39 23.61
CA ASP A 83 -45.88 -21.41 24.82
C ASP A 83 -45.96 -22.68 25.72
N GLU A 84 -45.70 -22.48 27.03
CA GLU A 84 -46.50 -22.84 28.22
C GLU A 84 -45.64 -23.17 29.46
N GLY A 85 -45.92 -22.52 30.61
CA GLY A 85 -45.58 -23.09 31.93
C GLY A 85 -45.34 -22.10 33.09
N GLU A 86 -46.39 -21.84 33.86
CA GLU A 86 -46.46 -21.04 35.10
C GLU A 86 -45.58 -21.53 36.28
N GLU A 87 -45.11 -20.61 37.14
CA GLU A 87 -45.55 -20.42 38.55
C GLU A 87 -44.50 -19.66 39.42
N THR A 88 -44.92 -18.50 39.94
CA THR A 88 -44.85 -17.96 41.35
C THR A 88 -43.67 -18.34 42.28
N ALA A 89 -43.13 -17.53 43.22
CA ALA A 89 -43.64 -16.43 44.04
C ALA A 89 -42.49 -15.79 44.86
N GLU A 90 -42.70 -14.53 45.31
CA GLU A 90 -42.41 -13.95 46.66
C GLU A 90 -40.98 -14.05 47.27
N SER A 91 -40.40 -13.12 48.02
CA SER A 91 -40.74 -11.87 48.73
C SER A 91 -39.43 -11.45 49.44
N ASP A 92 -39.00 -10.18 49.49
CA ASP A 92 -39.23 -9.22 50.58
C ASP A 92 -37.91 -8.72 51.22
N THR A 93 -37.81 -7.39 51.37
CA THR A 93 -37.10 -6.60 52.41
C THR A 93 -35.57 -6.62 52.46
N SER A 94 -34.82 -5.57 52.86
CA SER A 94 -35.02 -4.13 53.13
C SER A 94 -33.65 -3.59 53.59
N ASP A 95 -33.35 -2.33 53.28
CA ASP A 95 -32.47 -1.38 54.01
C ASP A 95 -31.03 -1.76 54.37
N SER A 96 -30.05 -1.05 53.78
CA SER A 96 -29.32 0.01 54.50
C SER A 96 -28.34 0.75 53.58
N ALA A 97 -28.41 2.08 53.61
CA ALA A 97 -27.43 2.98 53.04
C ALA A 97 -26.11 2.97 53.83
N ASP A 98 -24.98 3.05 53.14
CA ASP A 98 -23.84 3.88 53.55
C ASP A 98 -22.94 4.19 52.34
N ALA A 99 -22.20 5.29 52.48
CA ALA A 99 -21.64 6.16 51.45
C ALA A 99 -20.40 5.64 50.69
N ASP A 100 -20.28 6.15 49.46
CA ASP A 100 -19.08 6.63 48.76
C ASP A 100 -17.79 5.79 48.80
N GLU A 101 -17.56 5.03 47.73
CA GLU A 101 -16.24 4.86 47.09
C GLU A 101 -16.51 4.56 45.60
N ALA A 102 -16.18 5.49 44.71
CA ALA A 102 -16.24 5.28 43.27
C ALA A 102 -14.98 4.53 42.86
N ASP A 103 -15.05 3.20 42.84
CA ASP A 103 -14.12 2.34 42.13
C ASP A 103 -14.38 2.52 40.62
N GLU A 104 -13.33 2.90 39.89
CA GLU A 104 -13.27 2.82 38.43
C GLU A 104 -13.34 1.35 38.04
N ALA A 105 -14.55 0.87 37.76
CA ALA A 105 -14.78 -0.45 37.20
C ALA A 105 -14.29 -0.47 35.75
N GLU A 106 -13.27 -1.30 35.51
CA GLU A 106 -12.89 -1.80 34.20
C GLU A 106 -14.15 -2.29 33.48
N ALA A 107 -14.37 -1.83 32.25
CA ALA A 107 -15.40 -2.40 31.39
C ALA A 107 -14.98 -3.84 31.06
N GLU A 108 -15.55 -4.81 31.77
CA GLU A 108 -15.48 -6.21 31.37
C GLU A 108 -16.18 -6.34 30.00
N GLU A 109 -15.39 -6.62 28.95
CA GLU A 109 -15.94 -7.05 27.67
C GLU A 109 -16.77 -8.31 27.89
N GLU A 110 -18.04 -8.30 27.47
CA GLU A 110 -18.89 -9.49 27.49
C GLU A 110 -18.26 -10.55 26.57
N ASP A 111 -17.78 -11.63 27.18
CA ASP A 111 -17.35 -12.88 26.55
C ASP A 111 -18.49 -13.41 25.66
N ASP A 112 -18.34 -13.24 24.34
CA ASP A 112 -19.31 -13.64 23.31
C ASP A 112 -19.44 -15.16 23.16
N GLY A 113 -18.74 -15.94 23.99
CA GLY A 113 -18.81 -17.39 24.01
C GLY A 113 -18.25 -18.04 22.73
N LEU A 114 -17.61 -17.27 21.85
CA LEU A 114 -16.77 -17.80 20.80
C LEU A 114 -15.43 -18.16 21.44
N THR A 115 -15.21 -19.46 21.66
CA THR A 115 -13.86 -19.96 21.99
C THR A 115 -12.96 -19.84 20.77
N HIS A 116 -12.57 -18.61 20.43
CA HIS A 116 -11.42 -18.33 19.60
C HIS A 116 -10.41 -17.60 20.47
N PRO A 117 -9.75 -18.30 21.41
CA PRO A 117 -8.55 -17.76 21.99
C PRO A 117 -7.55 -17.54 20.85
N THR A 118 -7.39 -16.29 20.41
CA THR A 118 -6.14 -15.82 19.79
C THR A 118 -4.93 -16.09 20.71
N ALA A 119 -5.18 -16.44 21.98
CA ALA A 119 -4.20 -16.96 22.93
C ALA A 119 -3.62 -18.35 22.59
N ASP A 120 -4.28 -19.17 21.76
CA ASP A 120 -3.78 -20.50 21.35
C ASP A 120 -3.03 -20.44 20.01
N LYS A 121 -2.20 -19.42 19.78
CA LYS A 121 -1.19 -19.52 18.72
C LYS A 121 -0.24 -20.66 19.09
N LYS A 122 -0.36 -21.81 18.41
CA LYS A 122 0.40 -23.05 18.68
C LYS A 122 1.93 -22.88 18.77
N HIS A 123 2.45 -21.79 18.20
CA HIS A 123 3.88 -21.58 17.97
C HIS A 123 4.43 -20.25 18.50
N VAL A 124 3.65 -19.50 19.30
CA VAL A 124 4.20 -18.30 19.96
C VAL A 124 5.11 -18.73 21.10
N ARG A 125 6.39 -18.78 20.79
CA ARG A 125 7.45 -18.82 21.78
C ARG A 125 7.65 -17.39 22.26
N ALA A 126 7.05 -17.04 23.39
CA ALA A 126 7.47 -15.87 24.14
C ALA A 126 8.92 -16.10 24.55
N LEU A 127 9.84 -15.46 23.83
CA LEU A 127 11.24 -15.38 24.23
C LEU A 127 11.32 -14.22 25.23
N GLU A 128 12.07 -14.44 26.29
CA GLU A 128 12.49 -13.39 27.20
C GLU A 128 14.00 -13.30 27.00
N ASP A 129 14.47 -12.15 26.51
CA ASP A 129 15.87 -11.91 26.10
C ASP A 129 16.34 -12.80 24.93
N GLY A 130 15.53 -12.91 23.87
CA GLY A 130 15.89 -13.66 22.65
C GLY A 130 17.13 -13.07 21.95
N VAL A 131 17.90 -13.93 21.28
CA VAL A 131 19.00 -13.47 20.41
C VAL A 131 18.44 -13.27 19.00
N TYR A 132 18.52 -12.03 18.51
CA TYR A 132 18.04 -11.63 17.19
C TYR A 132 19.21 -11.17 16.32
N ARG A 133 19.34 -11.69 15.09
CA ARG A 133 20.39 -11.33 14.14
C ARG A 133 19.94 -11.51 12.70
N ASP A 134 20.71 -10.94 11.79
CA ASP A 134 20.62 -11.05 10.35
C ASP A 134 19.40 -10.35 9.75
N MET A 135 19.57 -9.92 8.50
CA MET A 135 18.53 -9.37 7.63
C MET A 135 18.05 -10.48 6.69
N TRP A 136 16.81 -10.93 6.89
CA TRP A 136 16.22 -11.95 6.04
C TRP A 136 15.46 -11.29 4.88
N VAL A 137 15.54 -11.91 3.70
CA VAL A 137 14.83 -11.48 2.50
C VAL A 137 14.10 -12.69 1.92
N TYR A 138 12.77 -12.63 1.86
CA TYR A 138 12.01 -13.63 1.12
C TYR A 138 12.12 -13.31 -0.37
N CYS A 139 12.76 -14.21 -1.11
CA CYS A 139 12.99 -14.09 -2.53
C CYS A 139 11.87 -14.82 -3.27
N GLU A 140 10.85 -14.07 -3.69
CA GLU A 140 9.73 -14.61 -4.46
C GLU A 140 10.19 -15.03 -5.86
N THR A 141 9.66 -16.18 -6.28
CA THR A 141 9.90 -16.79 -7.59
C THR A 141 8.59 -16.95 -8.35
N GLN A 142 8.67 -16.85 -9.67
CA GLN A 142 7.54 -17.15 -10.56
C GLN A 142 8.07 -17.83 -11.81
N GLY A 143 7.48 -18.98 -12.17
CA GLY A 143 7.89 -19.71 -13.38
C GLY A 143 9.33 -20.23 -13.36
N GLY A 144 9.91 -20.43 -12.17
CA GLY A 144 11.30 -20.87 -12.01
C GLY A 144 12.32 -19.73 -12.10
N GLU A 145 11.89 -18.48 -12.06
CA GLU A 145 12.75 -17.30 -12.11
C GLU A 145 12.53 -16.41 -10.87
N LEU A 146 13.58 -15.72 -10.42
CA LEU A 146 13.48 -14.69 -9.38
C LEU A 146 12.77 -13.46 -9.95
N LEU A 147 11.76 -12.97 -9.23
CA LEU A 147 11.16 -11.67 -9.54
C LEU A 147 12.17 -10.54 -9.32
N ASP A 148 12.03 -9.44 -10.07
CA ASP A 148 12.98 -8.32 -10.00
C ASP A 148 12.99 -7.67 -8.62
N VAL A 149 11.84 -7.50 -7.97
CA VAL A 149 11.74 -7.03 -6.58
C VAL A 149 12.56 -7.88 -5.60
N SER A 150 12.70 -9.19 -5.83
CA SER A 150 13.56 -10.04 -4.99
C SER A 150 15.04 -9.65 -5.13
N LYS A 151 15.47 -9.29 -6.34
CA LYS A 151 16.84 -8.84 -6.65
C LYS A 151 17.11 -7.46 -6.07
N GLU A 152 16.15 -6.54 -6.21
CA GLU A 152 16.17 -5.20 -5.61
C GLU A 152 16.30 -5.26 -4.08
N MET A 153 15.47 -6.08 -3.43
CA MET A 153 15.52 -6.25 -1.97
C MET A 153 16.84 -6.87 -1.49
N LEU A 154 17.43 -7.82 -2.22
CA LEU A 154 18.75 -8.36 -1.88
C LEU A 154 19.84 -7.28 -1.97
N GLY A 155 19.80 -6.46 -3.02
CA GLY A 155 20.69 -5.31 -3.16
C GLY A 155 20.54 -4.34 -1.99
N LYS A 156 19.30 -3.97 -1.64
CA LYS A 156 19.03 -3.06 -0.52
C LYS A 156 19.41 -3.66 0.83
N ALA A 157 19.14 -4.95 1.05
CA ALA A 157 19.53 -5.65 2.27
C ALA A 157 21.05 -5.66 2.46
N ARG A 158 21.81 -5.86 1.38
CA ARG A 158 23.28 -5.81 1.40
C ARG A 158 23.80 -4.43 1.78
N GLU A 159 23.25 -3.38 1.17
CA GLU A 159 23.55 -1.98 1.51
C GLU A 159 23.30 -1.72 3.00
N LEU A 160 22.12 -2.11 3.51
CA LEU A 160 21.74 -1.92 4.91
C LEU A 160 22.66 -2.65 5.88
N MET A 161 23.12 -3.87 5.54
CA MET A 161 24.03 -4.63 6.41
C MET A 161 25.47 -4.12 6.34
N ASP A 162 25.91 -3.56 5.21
CA ASP A 162 27.23 -2.91 5.10
C ASP A 162 27.28 -1.61 5.93
N ASP A 163 26.20 -0.82 5.89
CA ASP A 163 26.04 0.37 6.73
C ASP A 163 25.94 -0.01 8.21
N TYR A 164 25.19 -1.07 8.52
CA TYR A 164 25.06 -1.61 9.88
C TYR A 164 26.43 -2.02 10.47
N GLU A 165 27.26 -2.76 9.72
CA GLU A 165 28.61 -3.12 10.17
C GLU A 165 29.46 -1.87 10.45
N THR A 166 29.33 -0.85 9.61
CA THR A 166 30.07 0.41 9.76
C THR A 166 29.65 1.18 11.01
N GLU A 167 28.35 1.24 11.31
CA GLU A 167 27.81 2.05 12.40
C GLU A 167 27.84 1.32 13.76
N TYR A 168 27.39 0.06 13.80
CA TYR A 168 27.19 -0.70 15.03
C TYR A 168 28.27 -1.75 15.27
N GLY A 169 29.02 -2.11 14.23
CA GLY A 169 29.89 -3.29 14.23
C GLY A 169 29.10 -4.59 14.35
N GLY A 170 29.80 -5.70 14.15
CA GLY A 170 29.19 -7.03 14.15
C GLY A 170 29.12 -7.61 12.74
N ASP A 171 28.96 -8.92 12.69
CA ASP A 171 28.93 -9.71 11.46
C ASP A 171 27.48 -10.20 11.30
N GLU A 172 26.58 -9.27 10.95
CA GLU A 172 25.19 -9.59 10.60
C GLU A 172 25.08 -9.82 9.09
N ARG A 173 24.39 -10.89 8.73
CA ARG A 173 24.35 -11.43 7.37
C ARG A 173 23.07 -11.06 6.65
N VAL A 174 23.14 -11.07 5.32
CA VAL A 174 21.95 -11.13 4.46
C VAL A 174 21.59 -12.60 4.22
N VAL A 175 20.37 -12.99 4.59
CA VAL A 175 19.85 -14.35 4.43
C VAL A 175 18.73 -14.34 3.40
N ALA A 176 18.97 -14.92 2.23
CA ALA A 176 17.93 -15.16 1.23
C ALA A 176 17.10 -16.39 1.61
N VAL A 177 15.79 -16.28 1.49
CA VAL A 177 14.82 -17.35 1.80
C VAL A 177 14.01 -17.66 0.55
N LEU A 178 14.07 -18.92 0.11
CA LEU A 178 13.35 -19.41 -1.08
C LEU A 178 12.46 -20.61 -0.74
N VAL A 179 11.28 -20.67 -1.36
CA VAL A 179 10.36 -21.81 -1.26
C VAL A 179 9.74 -22.05 -2.63
N GLY A 180 9.85 -23.28 -3.14
CA GLY A 180 9.29 -23.63 -4.45
C GLY A 180 9.80 -24.97 -4.97
N ASP A 181 9.79 -25.11 -6.29
CA ASP A 181 10.30 -26.27 -7.04
C ASP A 181 11.63 -25.92 -7.73
N ASP A 182 12.64 -26.79 -7.64
CA ASP A 182 13.97 -26.61 -8.25
C ASP A 182 14.69 -25.29 -7.81
N MET A 183 14.78 -25.06 -6.50
CA MET A 183 15.25 -23.79 -5.91
C MET A 183 16.77 -23.64 -5.81
N HIS A 184 17.53 -24.73 -5.99
CA HIS A 184 18.98 -24.72 -5.76
C HIS A 184 19.73 -23.67 -6.62
N ASP A 185 19.43 -23.59 -7.91
CA ASP A 185 20.13 -22.68 -8.82
C ASP A 185 19.75 -21.21 -8.55
N LEU A 186 18.50 -20.96 -8.14
CA LEU A 186 18.06 -19.62 -7.71
C LEU A 186 18.71 -19.22 -6.38
N ALA A 187 18.99 -20.18 -5.49
CA ALA A 187 19.76 -19.92 -4.27
C ALA A 187 21.20 -19.48 -4.59
N GLU A 188 21.86 -20.09 -5.59
CA GLU A 188 23.16 -19.63 -6.10
C GLU A 188 23.08 -18.20 -6.66
N GLU A 189 22.01 -17.88 -7.39
CA GLU A 189 21.77 -16.53 -7.91
C GLU A 189 21.61 -15.51 -6.78
N CYS A 190 20.86 -15.84 -5.72
CA CYS A 190 20.72 -14.97 -4.55
C CYS A 190 22.08 -14.65 -3.88
N ILE A 191 23.00 -15.62 -3.82
CA ILE A 191 24.36 -15.38 -3.31
C ILE A 191 25.07 -14.37 -4.20
N ALA A 192 25.04 -14.55 -5.53
CA ALA A 192 25.65 -13.61 -6.47
C ALA A 192 25.08 -12.18 -6.32
N LEU A 193 23.80 -12.06 -5.94
CA LEU A 193 23.09 -10.81 -5.73
C LEU A 193 23.23 -10.19 -4.32
N GLY A 194 24.04 -10.78 -3.44
CA GLY A 194 24.41 -10.14 -2.15
C GLY A 194 23.99 -10.89 -0.90
N ALA A 195 23.34 -12.04 -1.00
CA ALA A 195 23.13 -12.89 0.14
C ALA A 195 24.45 -13.54 0.61
N ASP A 196 24.65 -13.61 1.92
CA ASP A 196 25.74 -14.37 2.54
C ASP A 196 25.32 -15.84 2.76
N VAL A 197 24.02 -16.05 3.00
CA VAL A 197 23.39 -17.37 3.15
C VAL A 197 22.12 -17.41 2.29
N ALA A 198 21.92 -18.48 1.54
CA ALA A 198 20.67 -18.76 0.84
C ALA A 198 20.07 -20.06 1.37
N VAL A 199 18.90 -19.94 2.00
CA VAL A 199 18.15 -21.05 2.59
C VAL A 199 16.95 -21.32 1.73
N TYR A 200 16.79 -22.57 1.29
CA TYR A 200 15.68 -22.94 0.41
C TYR A 200 14.97 -24.21 0.85
N HIS A 201 13.68 -24.29 0.53
CA HIS A 201 12.91 -25.52 0.57
C HIS A 201 12.45 -25.89 -0.84
N ASP A 202 12.68 -27.14 -1.22
CA ASP A 202 12.42 -27.65 -2.56
C ASP A 202 11.33 -28.75 -2.50
N ASP A 203 10.21 -28.52 -3.18
CA ASP A 203 9.06 -29.42 -3.24
C ASP A 203 8.27 -29.19 -4.54
N ASP A 204 8.12 -30.24 -5.35
CA ASP A 204 7.43 -30.20 -6.65
C ASP A 204 5.95 -29.79 -6.55
N ARG A 205 5.34 -29.93 -5.36
CA ARG A 205 3.97 -29.45 -5.09
C ARG A 205 3.88 -27.93 -4.97
N LEU A 206 5.03 -27.25 -4.86
CA LEU A 206 5.20 -25.81 -4.67
C LEU A 206 5.70 -25.11 -5.95
N GLU A 207 5.53 -25.71 -7.14
CA GLU A 207 5.72 -25.01 -8.43
C GLU A 207 4.88 -23.71 -8.50
N ARG A 208 3.77 -23.67 -7.76
CA ARG A 208 2.88 -22.52 -7.65
C ARG A 208 2.68 -22.14 -6.19
N PHE A 209 2.59 -20.84 -5.96
CA PHE A 209 2.34 -20.27 -4.64
C PHE A 209 1.07 -20.84 -4.00
N ARG A 210 1.19 -21.25 -2.73
CA ARG A 210 0.06 -21.71 -1.90
C ARG A 210 0.26 -21.20 -0.48
N HIS A 211 -0.68 -20.38 0.01
CA HIS A 211 -0.55 -19.70 1.30
C HIS A 211 -0.09 -20.61 2.44
N LYS A 212 -0.82 -21.70 2.74
CA LYS A 212 -0.57 -22.51 3.94
C LYS A 212 0.83 -23.14 3.99
N PRO A 213 1.29 -23.92 2.99
CA PRO A 213 2.62 -24.51 3.05
C PRO A 213 3.72 -23.44 3.02
N TYR A 214 3.59 -22.38 2.20
CA TYR A 214 4.58 -21.31 2.15
C TYR A 214 4.74 -20.61 3.51
N THR A 215 3.64 -20.23 4.16
CA THR A 215 3.67 -19.61 5.49
C THR A 215 4.34 -20.52 6.51
N GLU A 216 3.95 -21.80 6.57
CA GLU A 216 4.48 -22.74 7.56
C GLU A 216 5.98 -23.02 7.35
N ILE A 217 6.42 -23.19 6.10
CA ILE A 217 7.83 -23.41 5.77
C ILE A 217 8.67 -22.20 6.14
N VAL A 218 8.27 -21.00 5.70
CA VAL A 218 9.03 -19.76 5.95
C VAL A 218 9.07 -19.42 7.45
N ALA A 219 7.94 -19.55 8.15
CA ALA A 219 7.90 -19.35 9.59
C ALA A 219 8.74 -20.39 10.34
N ASP A 220 8.78 -21.64 9.85
CA ASP A 220 9.63 -22.68 10.42
C ASP A 220 11.13 -22.37 10.26
N MET A 221 11.56 -21.96 9.07
CA MET A 221 12.94 -21.51 8.83
C MET A 221 13.33 -20.42 9.84
N ALA A 222 12.47 -19.41 10.04
CA ALA A 222 12.73 -18.29 10.93
C ALA A 222 12.85 -18.69 12.41
N ARG A 223 12.07 -19.68 12.89
CA ARG A 223 11.99 -20.05 14.32
C ARG A 223 12.82 -21.27 14.73
N THR A 224 13.14 -22.17 13.80
CA THR A 224 13.74 -23.47 14.13
C THR A 224 15.24 -23.32 14.33
N ASP A 225 15.79 -23.93 15.39
CA ASP A 225 17.25 -24.00 15.59
C ASP A 225 17.91 -24.75 14.42
N ALA A 226 18.95 -24.19 13.82
CA ALA A 226 19.64 -24.79 12.68
C ALA A 226 21.15 -24.57 12.77
N ASP A 227 21.95 -25.51 12.23
CA ASP A 227 23.42 -25.48 12.36
C ASP A 227 24.08 -24.25 11.69
N TRP A 228 23.38 -23.59 10.77
CA TRP A 228 23.86 -22.41 10.03
C TRP A 228 23.49 -21.06 10.69
N LYS A 229 22.70 -21.08 11.78
CA LYS A 229 22.32 -19.89 12.55
C LYS A 229 22.45 -20.12 14.07
N GLU A 230 23.08 -19.16 14.76
CA GLU A 230 23.30 -19.21 16.22
C GLU A 230 22.41 -18.17 16.96
N TYR A 231 21.16 -18.01 16.53
CA TYR A 231 20.20 -17.05 17.08
C TYR A 231 18.76 -17.60 17.01
N ASP A 232 17.86 -17.06 17.83
CA ASP A 232 16.50 -17.58 17.98
C ASP A 232 15.57 -17.18 16.82
N LYS A 233 15.63 -15.92 16.38
CA LYS A 233 14.84 -15.39 15.25
C LYS A 233 15.63 -14.36 14.45
N PRO A 234 15.28 -14.13 13.17
CA PRO A 234 15.79 -12.97 12.43
C PRO A 234 15.58 -11.66 13.17
N ARG A 235 16.50 -10.70 12.99
CA ARG A 235 16.31 -9.32 13.46
C ARG A 235 15.36 -8.55 12.54
N TYR A 236 15.55 -8.71 11.23
CA TYR A 236 14.76 -8.05 10.20
C TYR A 236 14.25 -9.07 9.19
N PHE A 237 13.09 -8.81 8.58
CA PHE A 237 12.57 -9.67 7.51
C PHE A 237 11.84 -8.85 6.44
N LEU A 238 12.43 -8.79 5.25
CA LEU A 238 11.89 -8.15 4.06
C LEU A 238 11.09 -9.14 3.20
N PHE A 239 9.96 -8.67 2.69
CA PHE A 239 9.11 -9.39 1.74
C PHE A 239 8.82 -8.49 0.54
N PRO A 240 8.51 -9.04 -0.64
CA PRO A 240 8.03 -8.22 -1.74
C PRO A 240 6.58 -7.84 -1.51
N ALA A 241 6.16 -6.64 -1.92
CA ALA A 241 4.78 -6.18 -1.85
C ALA A 241 3.98 -6.53 -3.11
N THR A 242 4.19 -7.73 -3.64
CA THR A 242 3.36 -8.34 -4.70
C THR A 242 2.04 -8.84 -4.11
N ASN A 243 1.13 -9.34 -4.96
CA ASN A 243 -0.10 -9.99 -4.49
C ASN A 243 0.20 -11.14 -3.51
N ASN A 244 1.14 -12.03 -3.85
CA ASN A 244 1.49 -13.16 -2.98
C ASN A 244 2.31 -12.71 -1.77
N GLY A 245 3.25 -11.78 -1.97
CA GLY A 245 4.18 -11.33 -0.93
C GLY A 245 3.49 -10.53 0.17
N ARG A 246 2.46 -9.73 -0.16
CA ARG A 246 1.59 -9.07 0.84
C ARG A 246 0.90 -10.10 1.73
N ASP A 247 0.32 -11.14 1.14
CA ASP A 247 -0.35 -12.18 1.91
C ASP A 247 0.63 -13.02 2.73
N LEU A 248 1.77 -13.40 2.14
CA LEU A 248 2.78 -14.19 2.83
C LEU A 248 3.38 -13.44 4.01
N SER A 249 3.76 -12.17 3.83
CA SER A 249 4.36 -11.35 4.87
C SER A 249 3.42 -11.18 6.07
N ALA A 250 2.13 -10.93 5.84
CA ALA A 250 1.13 -10.83 6.90
C ALA A 250 0.99 -12.13 7.68
N GLN A 251 0.90 -13.28 6.99
CA GLN A 251 0.77 -14.58 7.64
C GLN A 251 2.03 -14.97 8.41
N VAL A 252 3.22 -14.80 7.81
CA VAL A 252 4.49 -15.13 8.46
C VAL A 252 4.72 -14.25 9.69
N GLN A 253 4.50 -12.95 9.60
CA GLN A 253 4.63 -12.06 10.77
C GLN A 253 3.59 -12.38 11.85
N GLY A 254 2.38 -12.78 11.46
CA GLY A 254 1.35 -13.27 12.37
C GLY A 254 1.78 -14.53 13.14
N GLU A 255 2.39 -15.50 12.45
CA GLU A 255 2.94 -16.74 13.04
C GLU A 255 4.16 -16.48 13.92
N LEU A 256 5.01 -15.53 13.55
CA LEU A 256 6.18 -15.11 14.35
C LEU A 256 5.82 -14.18 15.52
N ASP A 257 4.56 -13.72 15.56
CA ASP A 257 4.00 -12.79 16.53
C ASP A 257 4.74 -11.45 16.62
N SER A 258 5.07 -10.90 15.46
CA SER A 258 5.78 -9.62 15.31
C SER A 258 4.99 -8.61 14.46
N GLY A 259 5.53 -7.39 14.35
CA GLY A 259 4.93 -6.32 13.54
C GLY A 259 5.32 -6.38 12.06
N LEU A 260 4.44 -5.83 11.21
CA LEU A 260 4.64 -5.68 9.77
C LEU A 260 4.31 -4.24 9.34
N ALA A 261 5.23 -3.60 8.62
CA ALA A 261 4.94 -2.40 7.83
C ALA A 261 4.79 -2.80 6.35
N SER A 262 3.58 -2.70 5.80
CA SER A 262 3.36 -3.03 4.39
C SER A 262 3.76 -1.89 3.46
N ASP A 263 4.10 -2.23 2.22
CA ASP A 263 4.27 -1.28 1.10
C ASP A 263 5.31 -0.18 1.38
N CYS A 264 6.48 -0.57 1.85
CA CYS A 264 7.57 0.35 2.12
C CYS A 264 8.32 0.71 0.84
N SER A 265 8.69 1.98 0.72
CA SER A 265 9.50 2.53 -0.38
C SER A 265 10.86 3.07 0.09
N GLY A 266 11.11 3.10 1.41
CA GLY A 266 12.40 3.51 1.97
C GLY A 266 12.74 2.76 3.24
N LEU A 267 13.99 2.31 3.36
CA LEU A 267 14.50 1.55 4.50
C LEU A 267 15.82 2.14 4.98
N THR A 268 15.94 2.38 6.28
CA THR A 268 17.20 2.71 6.97
C THR A 268 17.24 2.05 8.35
N ILE A 269 18.44 1.83 8.91
CA ILE A 269 18.59 1.32 10.28
C ILE A 269 19.23 2.40 11.14
N THR A 270 18.55 2.83 12.20
CA THR A 270 19.04 3.87 13.12
C THR A 270 18.62 3.62 14.56
N ASN A 271 19.26 4.31 15.52
CA ASN A 271 18.80 4.36 16.90
C ASN A 271 17.73 5.45 17.07
N GLU A 272 16.74 5.21 17.93
CA GLU A 272 15.63 6.14 18.17
C GLU A 272 15.33 6.34 19.67
N LEU A 273 15.15 7.60 20.08
CA LEU A 273 14.89 7.95 21.48
C LEU A 273 13.38 8.14 21.70
N ILE A 274 12.72 7.10 22.22
CA ILE A 274 11.26 7.07 22.37
C ILE A 274 10.85 7.42 23.80
N SER A 275 9.78 8.22 23.93
CA SER A 275 9.18 8.60 25.23
C SER A 275 7.73 8.18 25.40
N ASN A 276 7.19 7.39 24.46
CA ASN A 276 5.82 6.90 24.56
C ASN A 276 5.71 5.92 25.74
N PRO A 277 4.85 6.18 26.74
CA PRO A 277 4.74 5.33 27.94
C PRO A 277 4.41 3.87 27.64
N VAL A 278 3.72 3.57 26.53
CA VAL A 278 3.44 2.19 26.10
C VAL A 278 4.73 1.44 25.73
N LYS A 279 5.72 2.15 25.20
CA LYS A 279 7.02 1.62 24.78
C LYS A 279 8.05 1.66 25.90
N THR A 280 8.02 2.70 26.73
CA THR A 280 8.98 2.87 27.82
C THR A 280 8.54 2.22 29.14
N GLY A 281 7.27 1.87 29.28
CA GLY A 281 6.69 1.31 30.51
C GLY A 281 6.37 2.34 31.60
N MET A 282 6.93 3.56 31.51
CA MET A 282 6.69 4.64 32.48
C MET A 282 6.52 6.01 31.82
N PRO A 283 5.51 6.81 32.22
CA PRO A 283 5.34 8.18 31.77
C PRO A 283 6.54 9.07 32.10
N GLY A 284 7.04 9.79 31.08
CA GLY A 284 8.14 10.74 31.23
C GLY A 284 9.54 10.13 31.17
N GLU A 285 9.65 8.81 31.03
CA GLU A 285 10.91 8.14 30.71
C GLU A 285 11.22 8.25 29.21
N LYS A 286 12.52 8.24 28.88
CA LYS A 286 13.00 8.14 27.50
C LYS A 286 13.92 6.93 27.42
N VAL A 287 13.63 6.03 26.49
CA VAL A 287 14.43 4.84 26.23
C VAL A 287 15.06 4.97 24.85
N ASP A 288 16.36 4.67 24.77
CA ASP A 288 17.12 4.66 23.53
C ASP A 288 17.01 3.24 22.94
N PHE A 289 16.26 3.12 21.84
CA PHE A 289 16.08 1.88 21.11
C PHE A 289 17.14 1.81 20.02
N GLU A 290 18.03 0.83 20.10
CA GLU A 290 19.12 0.68 19.13
C GLU A 290 18.71 -0.19 17.95
N ARG A 291 19.30 0.06 16.77
CA ARG A 291 19.20 -0.81 15.58
C ARG A 291 17.74 -1.01 15.10
N ILE A 292 16.97 0.06 15.04
CA ILE A 292 15.58 0.01 14.60
C ILE A 292 15.52 0.18 13.08
N LEU A 293 14.73 -0.65 12.41
CA LEU A 293 14.42 -0.53 10.99
C LEU A 293 13.34 0.54 10.80
N HIS A 294 13.72 1.64 10.16
CA HIS A 294 12.84 2.73 9.78
C HIS A 294 12.21 2.38 8.43
N MET A 295 10.90 2.10 8.46
CA MET A 295 10.14 1.60 7.32
C MET A 295 9.27 2.72 6.77
N LYS A 296 9.83 3.50 5.83
CA LYS A 296 9.13 4.60 5.17
C LYS A 296 8.16 4.04 4.12
N ARG A 297 6.89 4.43 4.21
CA ARG A 297 5.84 4.04 3.27
C ARG A 297 4.95 5.23 2.89
N PRO A 298 4.39 5.23 1.68
CA PRO A 298 3.25 6.10 1.36
C PRO A 298 2.00 5.61 2.09
N ASP A 299 1.24 6.57 2.61
CA ASP A 299 -0.08 6.39 3.18
C ASP A 299 -1.07 7.31 2.46
N PHE A 300 -2.37 7.00 2.58
CA PHE A 300 -3.45 7.74 1.92
C PHE A 300 -3.17 7.93 0.43
N SER A 301 -2.89 6.84 -0.30
CA SER A 301 -2.60 6.89 -1.75
C SER A 301 -1.43 7.81 -2.14
N GLY A 302 -0.43 7.96 -1.27
CA GLY A 302 0.78 8.76 -1.52
C GLY A 302 0.68 10.21 -1.04
N PHE A 303 -0.45 10.67 -0.51
CA PHE A 303 -0.58 12.03 0.02
C PHE A 303 0.25 12.28 1.28
N GLU A 304 0.57 11.23 2.03
CA GLU A 304 1.39 11.32 3.23
C GLU A 304 2.46 10.22 3.21
N TYR A 305 3.60 10.49 3.83
CA TYR A 305 4.63 9.49 4.07
C TYR A 305 4.83 9.30 5.56
N SER A 306 4.62 8.07 6.02
CA SER A 306 4.89 7.68 7.40
C SER A 306 6.16 6.86 7.48
N THR A 307 6.86 6.98 8.61
CA THR A 307 7.92 6.03 8.97
C THR A 307 7.42 5.16 10.10
N ILE A 308 7.26 3.88 9.82
CA ILE A 308 6.77 2.88 10.78
C ILE A 308 7.97 2.23 11.46
N LEU A 309 7.87 2.05 12.78
CA LEU A 309 8.89 1.41 13.61
C LEU A 309 8.28 0.19 14.30
N CYS A 310 8.91 -0.97 14.16
CA CYS A 310 8.56 -2.16 14.93
C CYS A 310 9.48 -2.23 16.15
N ILE A 311 8.99 -1.79 17.31
CA ILE A 311 9.78 -1.66 18.54
C ILE A 311 9.14 -2.42 19.69
N ASP A 312 9.99 -3.00 20.53
CA ASP A 312 9.63 -3.78 21.72
C ASP A 312 8.77 -2.96 22.70
N ASN A 313 7.87 -3.67 23.38
CA ASN A 313 7.21 -3.20 24.59
C ASN A 313 7.98 -3.74 25.81
N PRO A 314 7.83 -3.16 27.01
CA PRO A 314 8.50 -3.62 28.21
C PRO A 314 8.32 -5.11 28.53
N ASP A 315 7.14 -5.65 28.21
CA ASP A 315 6.77 -7.05 28.49
C ASP A 315 6.65 -7.91 27.22
N ARG A 316 7.07 -7.39 26.05
CA ARG A 316 6.93 -8.12 24.78
C ARG A 316 7.94 -7.67 23.72
N GLU A 317 8.66 -8.64 23.18
CA GLU A 317 9.56 -8.47 22.04
C GLU A 317 8.81 -8.63 20.70
N PHE A 318 9.11 -7.76 19.72
CA PHE A 318 8.59 -7.78 18.35
C PHE A 318 9.74 -8.00 17.36
N HIS A 319 10.13 -9.27 17.20
CA HIS A 319 11.13 -9.68 16.22
C HIS A 319 10.64 -10.86 15.37
N PRO A 320 10.91 -10.87 14.05
CA PRO A 320 11.67 -9.87 13.31
C PRO A 320 10.91 -8.55 13.09
N GLN A 321 11.63 -7.44 12.96
CA GLN A 321 11.04 -6.20 12.44
C GLN A 321 10.78 -6.41 10.94
N GLY A 322 9.51 -6.49 10.57
CA GLY A 322 9.07 -6.90 9.25
C GLY A 322 8.56 -5.78 8.37
N CYS A 323 8.87 -5.83 7.08
CA CYS A 323 8.17 -5.04 6.07
C CYS A 323 7.98 -5.76 4.75
N SER A 324 6.97 -5.34 3.99
CA SER A 324 6.93 -5.59 2.54
C SER A 324 7.42 -4.36 1.77
N VAL A 325 8.09 -4.58 0.63
CA VAL A 325 8.74 -3.55 -0.19
C VAL A 325 8.03 -3.43 -1.53
N ILE A 326 7.67 -2.20 -1.92
CA ILE A 326 7.03 -1.93 -3.23
C ILE A 326 8.03 -2.26 -4.35
N PRO A 327 7.67 -3.08 -5.35
CA PRO A 327 8.52 -3.33 -6.52
C PRO A 327 8.98 -2.04 -7.19
N GLY A 328 10.26 -1.98 -7.60
CA GLY A 328 10.85 -0.80 -8.21
C GLY A 328 11.30 0.30 -7.23
N SER A 329 11.14 0.10 -5.92
CA SER A 329 11.57 1.11 -4.92
C SER A 329 13.09 1.20 -4.77
N PHE A 330 13.82 0.15 -5.13
CA PHE A 330 15.27 0.06 -4.97
C PHE A 330 15.91 -0.48 -6.23
N ASP A 331 17.17 -0.15 -6.45
CA ASP A 331 17.95 -0.70 -7.55
C ASP A 331 18.42 -2.12 -7.23
N ALA A 332 18.32 -3.02 -8.21
CA ALA A 332 18.98 -4.32 -8.13
C ALA A 332 20.50 -4.17 -8.19
N MET A 333 21.22 -4.96 -7.39
CA MET A 333 22.68 -5.04 -7.45
C MET A 333 23.12 -5.83 -8.69
N GLU A 334 24.22 -5.41 -9.33
CA GLU A 334 24.87 -6.21 -10.37
C GLU A 334 25.38 -7.54 -9.76
N ALA A 335 24.93 -8.67 -10.31
CA ALA A 335 25.33 -9.97 -9.83
C ALA A 335 26.85 -10.17 -9.92
N ASP A 336 27.47 -10.64 -8.83
CA ASP A 336 28.87 -11.04 -8.79
C ASP A 336 28.96 -12.58 -8.70
N PRO A 337 29.24 -13.28 -9.82
CA PRO A 337 29.39 -14.73 -9.83
C PRO A 337 30.58 -15.24 -9.00
N GLY A 338 31.48 -14.35 -8.58
CA GLY A 338 32.62 -14.66 -7.71
C GLY A 338 32.31 -14.58 -6.22
N ARG A 339 31.13 -14.10 -5.83
CA ARG A 339 30.72 -14.00 -4.43
C ARG A 339 30.56 -15.40 -3.83
N GLU A 340 31.18 -15.61 -2.66
CA GLU A 340 31.09 -16.86 -1.92
C GLU A 340 30.02 -16.71 -0.82
N GLY A 341 29.19 -17.74 -0.65
CA GLY A 341 28.15 -17.78 0.37
C GLY A 341 27.75 -19.21 0.73
N GLU A 342 26.96 -19.36 1.79
CA GLU A 342 26.48 -20.67 2.25
C GLU A 342 25.10 -20.98 1.67
N ILE A 343 24.95 -22.14 1.04
CA ILE A 343 23.66 -22.61 0.52
C ILE A 343 23.15 -23.73 1.42
N VAL A 344 21.94 -23.57 1.92
CA VAL A 344 21.32 -24.46 2.91
C VAL A 344 19.99 -24.97 2.38
N SER A 345 19.85 -26.29 2.30
CA SER A 345 18.55 -26.92 2.11
C SER A 345 17.86 -27.08 3.46
N HIS A 346 16.61 -26.59 3.56
CA HIS A 346 15.76 -26.69 4.75
C HIS A 346 14.74 -27.80 4.56
N ASP A 347 15.11 -29.01 4.98
CA ASP A 347 14.22 -30.18 4.93
C ASP A 347 13.25 -30.19 6.12
N ILE A 348 11.95 -30.06 5.84
CA ILE A 348 10.88 -30.25 6.84
C ILE A 348 9.80 -31.19 6.33
N ASP A 349 9.13 -31.88 7.26
CA ASP A 349 7.95 -32.66 6.95
C ASP A 349 6.78 -31.72 6.61
N THR A 350 6.31 -31.76 5.37
CA THR A 350 5.16 -30.98 4.89
C THR A 350 3.91 -31.87 4.78
N PRO A 351 3.03 -31.90 5.79
CA PRO A 351 1.87 -32.80 5.82
C PRO A 351 0.87 -32.47 4.72
N ASP A 352 0.20 -33.50 4.18
CA ASP A 352 -0.82 -33.36 3.13
C ASP A 352 -1.94 -32.36 3.48
N ASP A 353 -2.23 -32.20 4.77
CA ASP A 353 -3.25 -31.28 5.28
C ASP A 353 -2.89 -29.79 5.10
N TRP A 354 -1.64 -29.45 4.74
CA TRP A 354 -1.28 -28.10 4.31
C TRP A 354 -1.74 -27.81 2.88
N TYR A 355 -1.90 -28.84 2.04
CA TYR A 355 -2.20 -28.73 0.62
C TYR A 355 -3.71 -28.85 0.34
N ARG A 356 -4.54 -28.22 1.17
CA ARG A 356 -6.01 -28.21 1.01
C ARG A 356 -6.49 -27.40 -0.20
N VAL A 357 -5.68 -26.45 -0.65
CA VAL A 357 -5.93 -25.63 -1.84
C VAL A 357 -5.11 -26.21 -2.99
N GLU A 358 -5.78 -26.46 -4.11
CA GLU A 358 -5.19 -26.97 -5.34
C GLU A 358 -5.32 -25.90 -6.44
N VAL A 359 -4.21 -25.61 -7.11
CA VAL A 359 -4.20 -24.75 -8.29
C VAL A 359 -4.53 -25.64 -9.50
N THR A 360 -5.77 -25.56 -9.99
CA THR A 360 -6.25 -26.45 -11.07
C THR A 360 -5.94 -25.95 -12.47
N GLU A 361 -5.84 -24.63 -12.62
CA GLU A 361 -5.60 -23.94 -13.88
C GLU A 361 -4.84 -22.65 -13.58
N TRP A 362 -3.93 -22.30 -14.48
CA TRP A 362 -3.22 -21.05 -14.48
C TRP A 362 -2.87 -20.73 -15.92
N ASP A 363 -2.90 -19.45 -16.25
CA ASP A 363 -2.44 -18.94 -17.52
C ASP A 363 -1.41 -17.85 -17.23
N THR A 364 -0.36 -17.84 -18.04
CA THR A 364 0.40 -16.61 -18.21
C THR A 364 -0.51 -15.71 -19.03
N LEU A 365 -1.13 -14.73 -18.38
CA LEU A 365 -1.74 -13.63 -19.11
C LEU A 365 -0.64 -13.08 -20.04
N ASP A 366 -0.97 -12.85 -21.32
CA ASP A 366 -0.10 -12.01 -22.16
C ASP A 366 0.23 -10.81 -21.29
N ALA A 367 1.52 -10.60 -21.01
CA ALA A 367 1.94 -9.59 -20.07
C ALA A 367 1.25 -8.31 -20.50
N GLY A 368 0.29 -7.87 -19.68
CA GLY A 368 -0.30 -6.57 -19.85
C GLY A 368 0.83 -5.58 -19.96
N VAL A 369 0.57 -4.47 -20.62
CA VAL A 369 1.62 -3.49 -20.81
C VAL A 369 1.95 -2.89 -19.46
N ASP A 370 3.09 -3.24 -18.87
CA ASP A 370 3.59 -2.63 -17.64
C ASP A 370 4.40 -1.37 -17.99
N LEU A 371 3.93 -0.23 -17.51
CA LEU A 371 4.56 1.07 -17.69
C LEU A 371 5.45 1.42 -16.47
N THR A 372 5.36 0.67 -15.37
CA THR A 372 6.17 0.87 -14.18
C THR A 372 7.63 0.52 -14.49
N GLY A 373 8.56 1.40 -14.09
CA GLY A 373 10.00 1.23 -14.30
C GLY A 373 10.55 1.71 -15.65
N ARG A 374 9.71 2.24 -16.55
CA ARG A 374 10.17 2.84 -17.82
C ARG A 374 10.92 4.15 -17.60
N GLU A 375 12.01 4.38 -18.35
CA GLU A 375 12.70 5.67 -18.33
C GLU A 375 11.83 6.82 -18.89
N VAL A 376 11.03 6.55 -19.91
CA VAL A 376 10.13 7.53 -20.55
C VAL A 376 8.73 6.97 -20.73
N VAL A 377 7.71 7.75 -20.36
CA VAL A 377 6.31 7.42 -20.67
C VAL A 377 5.69 8.53 -21.50
N ILE A 378 5.21 8.18 -22.70
CA ILE A 378 4.45 9.10 -23.56
C ILE A 378 2.96 8.77 -23.40
N ALA A 379 2.22 9.67 -22.76
CA ALA A 379 0.82 9.48 -22.45
C ALA A 379 -0.09 10.33 -23.33
N ILE A 380 -1.13 9.72 -23.91
CA ILE A 380 -2.11 10.42 -24.75
C ILE A 380 -3.47 10.56 -24.08
N GLY A 381 -4.04 11.75 -24.23
CA GLY A 381 -5.33 12.13 -23.69
C GLY A 381 -6.45 12.18 -24.70
N ARG A 382 -7.65 12.56 -24.25
CA ARG A 382 -8.81 12.78 -25.12
C ARG A 382 -8.58 13.89 -26.16
N GLY A 383 -7.51 14.67 -26.03
CA GLY A 383 -7.08 15.65 -27.03
C GLY A 383 -6.78 15.07 -28.41
N ILE A 384 -6.63 13.75 -28.56
CA ILE A 384 -6.56 13.08 -29.88
C ILE A 384 -7.84 13.26 -30.72
N GLY A 385 -8.95 13.68 -30.11
CA GLY A 385 -10.11 14.20 -30.83
C GLY A 385 -10.72 13.21 -31.82
N ASP A 386 -10.93 13.68 -33.05
CA ASP A 386 -11.59 12.93 -34.12
C ASP A 386 -10.63 12.03 -34.93
N ASP A 387 -9.32 12.15 -34.72
CA ASP A 387 -8.27 11.41 -35.44
C ASP A 387 -7.44 10.52 -34.47
N PRO A 388 -8.07 9.59 -33.74
CA PRO A 388 -7.42 8.82 -32.69
C PRO A 388 -6.34 7.86 -33.22
N THR A 389 -6.51 7.32 -34.44
CA THR A 389 -5.48 6.48 -35.08
C THR A 389 -4.19 7.27 -35.28
N GLU A 390 -4.27 8.45 -35.90
CA GLU A 390 -3.11 9.30 -36.16
C GLU A 390 -2.48 9.79 -34.85
N GLY A 391 -3.29 10.15 -33.85
CA GLY A 391 -2.77 10.58 -32.55
C GLY A 391 -1.95 9.49 -31.85
N ILE A 392 -2.38 8.23 -31.95
CA ILE A 392 -1.64 7.08 -31.42
C ILE A 392 -0.39 6.79 -32.25
N GLU A 393 -0.48 6.85 -33.58
CA GLU A 393 0.69 6.67 -34.47
C GLU A 393 1.80 7.67 -34.13
N LEU A 394 1.46 8.95 -33.97
CA LEU A 394 2.43 9.99 -33.63
C LEU A 394 3.07 9.81 -32.26
N ALA A 395 2.31 9.29 -31.29
CA ALA A 395 2.86 9.00 -29.98
C ALA A 395 3.78 7.76 -30.03
N LEU A 396 3.45 6.75 -30.84
CA LEU A 396 4.30 5.58 -31.05
C LEU A 396 5.59 5.93 -31.79
N ASP A 397 5.54 6.83 -32.79
CA ASP A 397 6.73 7.34 -33.45
C ASP A 397 7.67 8.02 -32.44
N LEU A 398 7.12 8.76 -31.47
CA LEU A 398 7.91 9.36 -30.40
C LEU A 398 8.44 8.32 -29.39
N VAL A 399 7.67 7.28 -29.06
CA VAL A 399 8.15 6.14 -28.25
C VAL A 399 9.37 5.50 -28.90
N ASP A 400 9.30 5.22 -30.21
CA ASP A 400 10.39 4.59 -30.97
C ASP A 400 11.67 5.45 -31.06
N ALA A 401 11.59 6.75 -30.73
CA ALA A 401 12.73 7.65 -30.69
C ALA A 401 13.57 7.53 -29.41
N PHE A 402 13.09 6.82 -28.38
CA PHE A 402 13.79 6.58 -27.12
C PHE A 402 14.21 5.11 -26.97
N ASP A 403 15.28 4.87 -26.19
CA ASP A 403 15.80 3.51 -25.96
C ASP A 403 14.89 2.69 -25.00
N ASP A 404 14.35 3.34 -23.96
CA ASP A 404 13.39 2.75 -23.02
C ASP A 404 12.18 3.67 -22.82
N ALA A 405 11.18 3.49 -23.68
CA ALA A 405 9.92 4.20 -23.61
C ALA A 405 8.72 3.30 -23.89
N ASP A 406 7.55 3.68 -23.38
CA ASP A 406 6.29 3.03 -23.74
C ASP A 406 5.11 4.02 -23.73
N LEU A 407 4.01 3.60 -24.33
CA LEU A 407 2.80 4.39 -24.51
C LEU A 407 1.80 4.22 -23.36
N GLY A 408 1.45 5.34 -22.71
CA GLY A 408 0.37 5.45 -21.75
C GLY A 408 -0.90 6.06 -22.32
N LEU A 409 -2.04 5.82 -21.66
CA LEU A 409 -3.33 6.40 -22.02
C LEU A 409 -3.99 7.04 -20.79
N SER A 410 -4.65 8.18 -20.99
CA SER A 410 -5.62 8.63 -19.99
C SER A 410 -6.88 7.76 -20.05
N ARG A 411 -7.61 7.68 -18.92
CA ARG A 411 -8.96 7.08 -18.90
C ARG A 411 -9.90 7.67 -19.96
N GLY A 412 -9.70 8.93 -20.31
CA GLY A 412 -10.49 9.61 -21.34
C GLY A 412 -10.39 8.97 -22.73
N VAL A 413 -9.29 8.28 -23.05
CA VAL A 413 -9.09 7.54 -24.31
C VAL A 413 -9.71 6.15 -24.22
N VAL A 414 -9.44 5.43 -23.14
CA VAL A 414 -9.97 4.07 -22.88
C VAL A 414 -11.50 4.07 -22.89
N THR A 415 -12.10 4.99 -22.13
CA THR A 415 -13.57 5.07 -21.99
C THR A 415 -14.28 5.61 -23.23
N ALA A 416 -13.59 6.38 -24.08
CA ALA A 416 -14.18 6.93 -25.29
C ALA A 416 -14.50 5.86 -26.35
N SER A 417 -13.97 4.64 -26.21
CA SER A 417 -14.19 3.54 -27.18
C SER A 417 -13.94 3.99 -28.61
N TYR A 418 -12.83 4.69 -28.85
CA TYR A 418 -12.46 5.18 -30.17
C TYR A 418 -12.39 4.03 -31.18
N ASN A 419 -13.00 4.22 -32.36
CA ASN A 419 -12.78 3.30 -33.47
C ASN A 419 -11.43 3.61 -34.08
N VAL A 420 -10.41 2.87 -33.68
CA VAL A 420 -9.04 2.98 -34.20
C VAL A 420 -8.79 1.93 -35.28
N GLU A 421 -7.81 2.17 -36.15
CA GLU A 421 -7.42 1.18 -37.15
C GLU A 421 -6.68 -0.01 -36.51
N GLY A 422 -6.84 -1.19 -37.09
CA GLY A 422 -6.45 -2.45 -36.45
C GLY A 422 -4.96 -2.62 -36.13
N HIS A 423 -4.06 -1.81 -36.70
CA HIS A 423 -2.62 -1.86 -36.35
C HIS A 423 -2.28 -1.11 -35.07
N VAL A 424 -3.12 -0.16 -34.64
CA VAL A 424 -2.97 0.53 -33.35
C VAL A 424 -3.99 0.09 -32.29
N GLU A 425 -4.99 -0.73 -32.66
CA GLU A 425 -6.05 -1.23 -31.77
C GLU A 425 -5.49 -1.92 -30.50
N GLN A 426 -4.40 -2.66 -30.64
CA GLN A 426 -3.71 -3.33 -29.53
C GLN A 426 -3.13 -2.36 -28.47
N TYR A 427 -2.98 -1.07 -28.79
CA TYR A 427 -2.49 -0.05 -27.86
C TYR A 427 -3.62 0.66 -27.11
N VAL A 428 -4.89 0.40 -27.45
CA VAL A 428 -6.05 0.96 -26.74
C VAL A 428 -6.59 -0.07 -25.75
N SER A 429 -5.76 -0.45 -24.78
CA SER A 429 -6.10 -1.39 -23.71
C SER A 429 -6.20 -0.68 -22.35
N GLU A 430 -7.03 -1.23 -21.45
CA GLU A 430 -7.16 -0.73 -20.07
C GLU A 430 -5.83 -0.79 -19.31
N GLU A 431 -4.97 -1.73 -19.66
CA GLU A 431 -3.66 -1.92 -19.04
C GLU A 431 -2.78 -0.69 -19.22
N ARG A 432 -2.87 0.02 -20.36
CA ARG A 432 -2.09 1.25 -20.60
C ARG A 432 -2.65 2.47 -19.88
N GLN A 433 -3.76 2.34 -19.13
CA GLN A 433 -4.38 3.46 -18.45
C GLN A 433 -3.50 3.97 -17.30
N ILE A 434 -3.26 5.26 -17.24
CA ILE A 434 -2.55 5.93 -16.14
C ILE A 434 -3.55 6.71 -15.28
N GLY A 435 -3.42 6.60 -13.96
CA GLY A 435 -4.23 7.32 -12.98
C GLY A 435 -4.63 6.46 -11.77
N GLU A 436 -5.45 7.04 -10.89
CA GLU A 436 -5.94 6.43 -9.64
C GLU A 436 -6.53 5.02 -9.82
N THR A 437 -7.24 4.78 -10.93
CA THR A 437 -7.84 3.49 -11.27
C THR A 437 -7.06 2.72 -12.35
N GLY A 438 -5.86 3.17 -12.68
CA GLY A 438 -4.95 2.57 -13.66
C GLY A 438 -3.58 2.29 -13.04
N GLN A 439 -2.54 2.38 -13.84
CA GLN A 439 -1.16 2.29 -13.38
C GLN A 439 -0.69 3.61 -12.77
N ILE A 440 0.16 3.48 -11.75
CA ILE A 440 0.94 4.57 -11.17
C ILE A 440 2.37 4.40 -11.68
N VAL A 441 2.88 5.43 -12.35
CA VAL A 441 4.21 5.43 -12.96
C VAL A 441 5.04 6.58 -12.42
N GLN A 442 6.35 6.37 -12.32
CA GLN A 442 7.31 7.34 -11.81
C GLN A 442 8.54 7.43 -12.74
N PRO A 443 8.36 7.66 -14.05
CA PRO A 443 9.49 7.74 -14.96
C PRO A 443 10.34 8.99 -14.69
N PRO A 444 11.64 8.95 -15.01
CA PRO A 444 12.46 10.14 -15.20
C PRO A 444 11.82 11.18 -16.13
N LEU A 445 11.14 10.76 -17.21
CA LEU A 445 10.45 11.65 -18.14
C LEU A 445 9.02 11.21 -18.45
N TYR A 446 8.06 12.11 -18.25
CA TYR A 446 6.66 11.93 -18.62
C TYR A 446 6.23 12.98 -19.65
N ILE A 447 5.69 12.56 -20.79
CA ILE A 447 5.16 13.45 -21.83
C ILE A 447 3.64 13.27 -21.93
N ALA A 448 2.88 14.29 -21.53
CA ALA A 448 1.43 14.31 -21.53
C ALA A 448 0.88 15.05 -22.76
N ALA A 449 0.44 14.34 -23.79
CA ALA A 449 -0.12 14.93 -25.01
C ALA A 449 -1.66 14.93 -24.99
N GLY A 450 -2.27 16.11 -24.98
CA GLY A 450 -3.73 16.27 -25.05
C GLY A 450 -4.48 15.79 -23.79
N ILE A 451 -3.83 15.81 -22.63
CA ILE A 451 -4.40 15.43 -21.32
C ILE A 451 -4.80 16.70 -20.56
N SER A 452 -6.00 16.73 -19.97
CA SER A 452 -6.52 17.91 -19.24
C SER A 452 -5.94 18.06 -17.83
N GLY A 453 -5.50 16.96 -17.21
CA GLY A 453 -4.89 16.97 -15.87
C GLY A 453 -5.87 16.78 -14.72
N ALA A 454 -6.96 16.04 -14.93
CA ALA A 454 -7.86 15.68 -13.83
C ALA A 454 -7.09 15.01 -12.68
N ILE A 455 -7.49 15.26 -11.44
CA ILE A 455 -6.82 14.75 -10.22
C ILE A 455 -6.59 13.23 -10.30
N GLN A 456 -7.56 12.48 -10.84
CA GLN A 456 -7.43 11.04 -11.01
C GLN A 456 -6.29 10.65 -11.95
N HIS A 457 -6.01 11.42 -13.00
CA HIS A 457 -4.85 11.18 -13.87
C HIS A 457 -3.55 11.56 -13.15
N LYS A 458 -3.57 12.71 -12.46
CA LYS A 458 -2.42 13.24 -11.72
C LYS A 458 -1.85 12.22 -10.74
N VAL A 459 -2.70 11.56 -9.95
CA VAL A 459 -2.28 10.53 -8.97
C VAL A 459 -1.40 9.44 -9.60
N GLY A 460 -1.59 9.11 -10.88
CA GLY A 460 -0.82 8.09 -11.55
C GLY A 460 0.54 8.54 -12.10
N MET A 461 0.90 9.82 -12.02
CA MET A 461 2.11 10.34 -12.68
C MET A 461 2.80 11.54 -12.00
N ASP A 462 2.23 12.09 -10.91
CA ASP A 462 2.74 13.28 -10.21
C ASP A 462 4.15 13.09 -9.61
N GLU A 463 4.57 11.85 -9.41
CA GLU A 463 5.90 11.51 -8.89
C GLU A 463 6.95 11.26 -10.00
N SER A 464 6.63 11.57 -11.26
CA SER A 464 7.62 11.58 -12.36
C SER A 464 8.65 12.70 -12.14
N GLU A 465 9.93 12.49 -12.50
CA GLU A 465 10.96 13.50 -12.24
C GLU A 465 10.83 14.75 -13.13
N THR A 466 10.39 14.59 -14.38
CA THR A 466 10.13 15.68 -15.31
C THR A 466 8.85 15.45 -16.09
N ILE A 467 7.93 16.40 -16.04
CA ILE A 467 6.63 16.37 -16.71
C ILE A 467 6.57 17.44 -17.80
N ILE A 468 6.36 16.99 -19.05
CA ILE A 468 6.13 17.86 -20.21
C ILE A 468 4.68 17.70 -20.67
N ALA A 469 3.89 18.77 -20.64
CA ALA A 469 2.52 18.76 -21.16
C ALA A 469 2.42 19.49 -22.51
N ILE A 470 1.68 18.89 -23.46
CA ILE A 470 1.33 19.46 -24.76
C ILE A 470 -0.18 19.60 -24.78
N ASN A 471 -0.68 20.84 -24.76
CA ASN A 471 -2.11 21.09 -24.79
C ASN A 471 -2.40 22.44 -25.48
N THR A 472 -3.49 22.49 -26.24
CA THR A 472 -3.98 23.72 -26.86
C THR A 472 -4.69 24.62 -25.86
N ASP A 473 -5.19 24.05 -24.76
CA ASP A 473 -5.85 24.79 -23.68
C ASP A 473 -4.82 25.22 -22.63
N THR A 474 -4.51 26.52 -22.61
CA THR A 474 -3.58 27.11 -21.65
C THR A 474 -4.12 27.19 -20.22
N ASP A 475 -5.40 26.91 -20.02
CA ASP A 475 -6.08 26.89 -18.71
C ASP A 475 -6.30 25.44 -18.21
N ALA A 476 -5.76 24.42 -18.90
CA ALA A 476 -5.86 23.02 -18.47
C ALA A 476 -5.11 22.78 -17.15
N ASP A 477 -5.73 22.06 -16.21
CA ASP A 477 -5.19 21.74 -14.88
C ASP A 477 -3.79 21.10 -14.94
N ILE A 478 -3.50 20.32 -15.99
CA ILE A 478 -2.20 19.66 -16.16
C ILE A 478 -1.02 20.63 -16.14
N LYS A 479 -1.25 21.88 -16.56
CA LYS A 479 -0.25 22.93 -16.58
C LYS A 479 0.27 23.26 -15.18
N ASP A 480 -0.56 23.13 -14.16
CA ASP A 480 -0.21 23.51 -12.78
C ASP A 480 0.79 22.55 -12.13
N PHE A 481 0.94 21.35 -12.68
CA PHE A 481 1.84 20.32 -12.19
C PHE A 481 2.77 19.75 -13.28
N SER A 482 2.96 20.49 -14.38
CA SER A 482 3.98 20.19 -15.39
C SER A 482 5.21 21.07 -15.20
N ASP A 483 6.41 20.50 -15.37
CA ASP A 483 7.66 21.28 -15.39
C ASP A 483 7.78 22.13 -16.66
N TYR A 484 7.28 21.59 -17.77
CA TYR A 484 7.23 22.27 -19.07
C TYR A 484 5.84 22.17 -19.69
N PHE A 485 5.36 23.27 -20.23
CA PHE A 485 4.07 23.33 -20.94
C PHE A 485 4.27 23.89 -22.34
N ILE A 486 3.80 23.15 -23.34
CA ILE A 486 3.80 23.54 -24.75
C ILE A 486 2.36 23.85 -25.15
N GLU A 487 2.09 25.14 -25.39
CA GLU A 487 0.85 25.58 -26.01
C GLU A 487 0.89 25.22 -27.50
N GLY A 488 0.18 24.16 -27.89
CA GLY A 488 0.22 23.67 -29.26
C GLY A 488 -0.67 22.47 -29.50
N ASP A 489 -0.96 22.22 -30.78
CA ASP A 489 -1.67 21.03 -31.22
C ASP A 489 -0.72 19.81 -31.15
N LEU A 490 -1.16 18.73 -30.50
CA LEU A 490 -0.37 17.50 -30.40
C LEU A 490 0.00 16.94 -31.78
N PHE A 491 -0.87 17.10 -32.79
CA PHE A 491 -0.62 16.62 -34.15
C PHE A 491 0.49 17.40 -34.86
N GLU A 492 0.79 18.62 -34.41
CA GLU A 492 1.90 19.44 -34.94
C GLU A 492 3.16 19.33 -34.09
N VAL A 493 2.99 19.19 -32.76
CA VAL A 493 4.09 19.17 -31.81
C VAL A 493 4.79 17.81 -31.74
N LEU A 494 4.05 16.70 -31.69
CA LEU A 494 4.64 15.36 -31.58
C LEU A 494 5.62 15.02 -32.73
N PRO A 495 5.30 15.31 -34.01
CA PRO A 495 6.26 15.08 -35.10
C PRO A 495 7.55 15.90 -34.95
N ARG A 496 7.44 17.19 -34.58
CA ARG A 496 8.59 18.07 -34.37
C ARG A 496 9.46 17.60 -33.20
N LEU A 497 8.83 17.12 -32.13
CA LEU A 497 9.52 16.59 -30.97
C LEU A 497 10.27 15.29 -31.33
N THR A 498 9.61 14.40 -32.08
CA THR A 498 10.21 13.14 -32.58
C THR A 498 11.46 13.43 -33.41
N GLU A 499 11.36 14.32 -34.42
CA GLU A 499 12.52 14.71 -35.24
C GLU A 499 13.65 15.30 -34.40
N ALA A 500 13.34 16.09 -33.37
CA ALA A 500 14.34 16.70 -32.50
C ALA A 500 15.08 15.67 -31.63
N VAL A 501 14.36 14.68 -31.10
CA VAL A 501 14.92 13.58 -30.31
C VAL A 501 15.82 12.72 -31.19
N GLU A 502 15.34 12.29 -32.37
CA GLU A 502 16.13 11.47 -33.30
C GLU A 502 17.40 12.18 -33.81
N ALA A 503 17.33 13.49 -34.04
CA ALA A 503 18.47 14.29 -34.51
C ALA A 503 19.50 14.57 -33.41
N GLY A 504 19.11 14.50 -32.13
CA GLY A 504 19.94 14.96 -31.00
C GLY A 504 20.21 16.47 -31.03
N GLU A 505 19.38 17.24 -31.74
CA GLU A 505 19.53 18.69 -31.94
C GLU A 505 18.36 19.46 -31.29
N LEU A 506 18.36 19.59 -29.96
CA LEU A 506 17.35 20.36 -29.22
C LEU A 506 17.38 21.88 -29.50
N ASP A 507 18.47 22.41 -30.06
CA ASP A 507 18.66 23.85 -30.30
C ASP A 507 17.94 24.40 -31.56
N ALA A 508 17.42 23.54 -32.45
CA ALA A 508 16.91 23.97 -33.76
C ALA A 508 15.41 24.34 -33.78
N VAL A 509 14.60 23.83 -32.84
CA VAL A 509 13.12 23.89 -32.97
C VAL A 509 12.50 25.14 -32.35
N VAL A 510 13.19 25.82 -31.42
CA VAL A 510 12.69 27.02 -30.72
C VAL A 510 12.81 28.30 -31.57
N ALA A 511 13.56 28.27 -32.67
CA ALA A 511 13.93 29.46 -33.42
C ALA A 511 12.94 29.88 -34.54
N GLU A 512 11.87 29.12 -34.80
CA GLU A 512 10.97 29.39 -35.95
C GLU A 512 9.60 29.99 -35.61
N ASP A 513 9.23 30.13 -34.32
CA ASP A 513 7.91 30.66 -33.91
C ASP A 513 7.97 32.01 -33.14
N ASP A 514 9.07 32.75 -33.25
CA ASP A 514 9.23 34.15 -32.80
C ASP A 514 9.06 35.12 -34.00
N ASP A 515 7.88 35.20 -34.62
CA ASP A 515 7.48 36.32 -35.52
C ASP A 515 5.96 36.60 -35.54
#